data_AF-A0A2N5XHD1-F1
#
_entry.id   AF-A0A2N5XHD1-F1
#
_cell.length_a   1.000
_cell.length_b   1.000
_cell.length_c   1.000
_cell.angle_alpha   90.00
_cell.angle_beta   90.00
_cell.angle_gamma   90.00
#
_symmetry.space_group_name_H-M   'P 1'
#
loop_
_entity.id
_entity.type
_entity.pdbx_description
1 polymer ?
#
loop_
_entity_poly.entity_id
_entity_poly.type
_entity_poly.pdbx_seq_one_letter_code
_entity_poly.pdbx_strand_id
1 'polypeptide(L)'
;MQRHGITPTSSDPGVATVFATQAERFGDAVVEVYPRGALDGVPVHQGYIAREAEWPVELSPGELSSRASLQVPSSVAREILSEMGIHVPRKIGNGDIDPLLEYDIPKLTPGQIEQFIEEASRRV
;
A
#
# COMPACT_ATOMS: atom_id res chain seq x y z
N MET A 1 14.85 -10.53 5.50
CA MET A 1 14.95 -10.34 6.97
C MET A 1 14.25 -9.04 7.30
N GLN A 2 13.15 -9.08 8.05
CA GLN A 2 12.63 -7.87 8.68
C GLN A 2 13.67 -7.41 9.71
N ARG A 3 14.31 -6.26 9.49
CA ARG A 3 15.11 -5.62 10.55
C ARG A 3 14.13 -5.17 11.63
N HIS A 4 14.36 -5.56 12.88
CA HIS A 4 13.57 -5.07 14.00
C HIS A 4 13.48 -3.53 13.95
N GLY A 5 12.26 -2.98 14.01
CA GLY A 5 12.02 -1.54 13.95
C GLY A 5 11.94 -0.92 12.54
N ILE A 6 11.90 -1.72 11.46
CA ILE A 6 11.62 -1.21 10.11
C ILE A 6 10.36 -1.86 9.56
N THR A 7 9.40 -1.03 9.15
CA THR A 7 8.17 -1.48 8.49
C THR A 7 8.25 -1.18 6.99
N PRO A 8 8.11 -2.20 6.12
CA PRO A 8 8.03 -1.98 4.68
C PRO A 8 6.71 -1.31 4.34
N THR A 9 6.77 -0.24 3.54
CA THR A 9 5.59 0.45 3.00
C THR A 9 5.79 0.70 1.51
N SER A 10 4.78 1.25 0.84
CA SER A 10 4.90 1.68 -0.56
C SER A 10 4.38 3.10 -0.72
N SER A 11 5.00 3.87 -1.62
CA SER A 11 4.44 5.15 -2.06
C SER A 11 3.34 5.01 -3.11
N ASP A 12 3.03 3.79 -3.54
CA ASP A 12 2.06 3.49 -4.59
C ASP A 12 0.86 2.71 -4.01
N PRO A 13 -0.37 3.25 -4.06
CA PRO A 13 -1.53 2.59 -3.49
C PRO A 13 -1.95 1.33 -4.27
N GLY A 14 -1.58 1.20 -5.55
CA GLY A 14 -1.75 -0.04 -6.32
C GLY A 14 -0.93 -1.17 -5.71
N VAL A 15 0.35 -0.91 -5.41
CA VAL A 15 1.22 -1.87 -4.73
C VAL A 15 0.70 -2.20 -3.34
N ALA A 16 0.37 -1.19 -2.53
CA ALA A 16 -0.15 -1.40 -1.19
C ALA A 16 -1.42 -2.27 -1.19
N THR A 17 -2.30 -2.07 -2.19
CA THR A 17 -3.53 -2.86 -2.34
C THR A 17 -3.26 -4.31 -2.73
N VAL A 18 -2.22 -4.58 -3.54
CA VAL A 18 -1.78 -5.95 -3.85
C VAL A 18 -1.36 -6.68 -2.57
N PHE A 19 -0.50 -6.07 -1.76
CA PHE A 19 -0.06 -6.67 -0.50
C PHE A 19 -1.21 -6.82 0.50
N ALA A 20 -2.08 -5.80 0.65
CA ALA A 20 -3.26 -5.88 1.51
C ALA A 20 -4.21 -7.00 1.06
N THR A 21 -4.45 -7.14 -0.25
CA THR A 21 -5.29 -8.23 -0.79
C THR A 21 -4.68 -9.60 -0.56
N GLN A 22 -3.36 -9.75 -0.68
CA GLN A 22 -2.69 -10.99 -0.34
C GLN A 22 -2.85 -11.32 1.17
N ALA A 23 -2.79 -10.30 2.02
CA ALA A 23 -2.89 -10.40 3.47
C ALA A 23 -4.30 -10.78 3.96
N GLU A 24 -5.35 -10.60 3.15
CA GLU A 24 -6.73 -11.03 3.49
C GLU A 24 -6.83 -12.52 3.89
N ARG A 25 -5.88 -13.35 3.47
CA ARG A 25 -5.80 -14.75 3.91
C ARG A 25 -5.58 -14.93 5.42
N PHE A 26 -5.13 -13.89 6.11
CA PHE A 26 -4.82 -13.89 7.54
C PHE A 26 -5.88 -13.16 8.38
N GLY A 27 -6.91 -12.59 7.75
CA GLY A 27 -7.97 -11.82 8.41
C GLY A 27 -8.34 -10.58 7.61
N ASP A 28 -9.01 -9.63 8.27
CA ASP A 28 -9.30 -8.34 7.66
C ASP A 28 -8.00 -7.60 7.33
N ALA A 29 -7.93 -7.03 6.13
CA ALA A 29 -6.76 -6.31 5.65
C ALA A 29 -7.14 -4.90 5.22
N VAL A 30 -6.24 -3.95 5.49
CA VAL A 30 -6.42 -2.54 5.17
C VAL A 30 -5.19 -1.98 4.46
N VAL A 31 -5.40 -0.95 3.67
CA VAL A 31 -4.37 -0.04 3.17
C VAL A 31 -4.36 1.17 4.10
N GLU A 32 -3.27 1.33 4.84
CA GLU A 32 -3.09 2.48 5.73
C GLU A 32 -2.48 3.65 4.95
N VAL A 33 -3.09 4.82 5.07
CA VAL A 33 -2.61 6.05 4.42
C VAL A 33 -1.95 6.92 5.48
N TYR A 34 -0.73 7.36 5.18
CA TYR A 34 0.08 8.18 6.07
C TYR A 34 0.28 9.56 5.44
N PRO A 35 -0.10 10.66 6.12
CA PRO A 35 0.27 11.98 5.65
C PRO A 35 1.78 12.15 5.81
N ARG A 36 2.44 12.86 4.90
CA ARG A 36 3.91 13.05 4.97
C ARG A 36 4.38 13.57 6.33
N GLY A 37 3.64 14.52 6.92
CA GLY A 37 3.94 15.07 8.25
C GLY A 37 3.86 14.06 9.40
N ALA A 38 3.15 12.94 9.25
CA ALA A 38 3.15 11.88 10.26
C ALA A 38 4.51 11.16 10.36
N LEU A 39 5.35 11.30 9.34
CA LEU A 39 6.69 10.71 9.28
C LEU A 39 7.80 11.74 9.52
N ASP A 40 7.46 12.95 9.98
CA ASP A 40 8.45 13.99 10.29
C ASP A 40 9.44 13.50 11.36
N GLY A 41 10.73 13.63 11.06
CA GLY A 41 11.82 13.17 11.93
C GLY A 41 12.01 11.64 11.96
N VAL A 42 11.25 10.88 11.17
CA VAL A 42 11.39 9.43 11.05
C VAL A 42 12.26 9.10 9.84
N PRO A 43 13.36 8.35 10.01
CA PRO A 43 14.17 7.91 8.88
C PRO A 43 13.37 7.02 7.93
N VAL A 44 13.57 7.28 6.65
CA VAL A 44 13.04 6.48 5.56
C VAL A 44 14.19 6.05 4.66
N HIS A 45 14.16 4.80 4.22
CA HIS A 45 15.12 4.24 3.30
C HIS A 45 14.59 4.16 1.88
N GLN A 46 15.52 3.99 0.94
CA GLN A 46 15.18 3.60 -0.41
C GLN A 46 14.94 2.09 -0.44
N GLY A 47 13.81 1.67 -1.02
CA GLY A 47 13.51 0.27 -1.26
C GLY A 47 14.46 -0.38 -2.27
N TYR A 48 14.57 -1.71 -2.21
CA TYR A 48 15.44 -2.47 -3.11
C TYR A 48 14.73 -2.90 -4.40
N ILE A 49 13.41 -3.09 -4.34
CA ILE A 49 12.60 -3.62 -5.43
C ILE A 49 11.84 -2.46 -6.09
N ALA A 50 12.32 -2.01 -7.26
CA ALA A 50 11.72 -0.89 -7.98
C ALA A 50 10.22 -1.08 -8.27
N ARG A 51 9.81 -2.31 -8.61
CA ARG A 51 8.39 -2.66 -8.86
C ARG A 51 7.51 -2.64 -7.62
N GLU A 52 8.06 -2.51 -6.42
CA GLU A 52 7.26 -2.35 -5.19
C GLU A 52 7.09 -0.88 -4.81
N ALA A 53 7.82 0.05 -5.45
CA ALA A 53 7.88 1.45 -4.99
C ALA A 53 8.09 1.52 -3.47
N GLU A 54 8.96 0.63 -2.97
CA GLU A 54 9.11 0.34 -1.55
C GLU A 54 9.73 1.56 -0.84
N TRP A 55 9.15 1.89 0.30
CA TRP A 55 9.46 3.06 1.11
C TRP A 55 9.61 2.62 2.58
N PRO A 56 10.68 1.90 2.96
CA PRO A 56 10.81 1.36 4.32
C PRO A 56 10.95 2.48 5.35
N VAL A 57 10.19 2.38 6.44
CA VAL A 57 10.14 3.39 7.51
C VAL A 57 10.71 2.81 8.80
N GLU A 58 11.60 3.52 9.49
CA GLU A 58 12.16 3.12 10.80
C GLU A 58 11.15 3.29 11.95
N LEU A 59 10.04 2.55 11.87
CA LEU A 59 9.06 2.37 12.94
C LEU A 59 8.65 0.90 13.01
N SER A 60 8.29 0.42 14.20
CA SER A 60 7.59 -0.86 14.31
C SER A 60 6.20 -0.79 13.66
N PRO A 61 5.61 -1.92 13.25
CA PRO A 61 4.29 -1.91 12.60
C PRO A 61 3.20 -1.24 13.45
N GLY A 62 3.23 -1.45 14.78
CA GLY A 62 2.26 -0.83 15.69
C GLY A 62 2.45 0.69 15.83
N GLU A 63 3.70 1.16 15.91
CA GLU A 63 3.99 2.59 15.95
C GLU A 63 3.60 3.28 14.65
N LEU A 64 3.91 2.65 13.51
CA LEU A 64 3.53 3.19 12.21
C LEU A 64 2.01 3.25 12.08
N SER A 65 1.31 2.15 12.31
CA SER A 65 -0.17 2.06 12.23
C SER A 65 -0.87 3.13 13.08
N SER A 66 -0.34 3.45 14.27
CA SER A 66 -0.88 4.51 15.14
C SER A 66 -0.85 5.92 14.53
N ARG A 67 -0.10 6.11 13.44
CA ARG A 67 0.07 7.38 12.72
C ARG A 67 -0.71 7.45 11.40
N ALA A 68 -1.46 6.40 11.05
CA ALA A 68 -2.28 6.37 9.85
C ALA A 68 -3.41 7.41 9.96
N SER A 69 -3.62 8.19 8.90
CA SER A 69 -4.77 9.10 8.81
C SER A 69 -6.03 8.40 8.28
N LEU A 70 -5.87 7.34 7.49
CA LEU A 70 -6.97 6.54 6.96
C LEU A 70 -6.60 5.06 7.01
N GLN A 71 -7.59 4.21 7.22
CA GLN A 71 -7.48 2.76 7.06
C GLN A 71 -8.54 2.31 6.06
N VAL A 72 -8.11 1.97 4.86
CA VAL A 72 -9.01 1.63 3.75
C VAL A 72 -9.12 0.12 3.65
N PRO A 73 -10.30 -0.50 3.83
CA PRO A 73 -10.45 -1.93 3.61
C PRO A 73 -9.92 -2.32 2.23
N SER A 74 -9.17 -3.43 2.15
CA SER A 74 -8.58 -3.91 0.89
C SER A 74 -9.62 -4.06 -0.23
N SER A 75 -10.86 -4.45 0.10
CA SER A 75 -11.96 -4.49 -0.86
C SER A 75 -12.30 -3.13 -1.45
N VAL A 76 -12.38 -2.09 -0.62
CA VAL A 76 -12.66 -0.71 -1.04
C VAL A 76 -11.50 -0.16 -1.86
N ALA A 77 -10.26 -0.42 -1.44
CA ALA A 77 -9.07 -0.02 -2.21
C ALA A 77 -9.05 -0.63 -3.61
N ARG A 78 -9.42 -1.92 -3.75
CA ARG A 78 -9.58 -2.56 -5.07
C ARG A 78 -10.68 -1.94 -5.91
N GLU A 79 -11.81 -1.56 -5.30
CA GLU A 79 -12.91 -0.90 -6.00
C GLU A 79 -12.48 0.46 -6.57
N ILE A 80 -11.82 1.28 -5.75
CA ILE A 80 -11.27 2.58 -6.19
C ILE A 80 -10.32 2.39 -7.37
N LEU A 81 -9.38 1.45 -7.27
CA LEU A 81 -8.44 1.15 -8.36
C LEU A 81 -9.19 0.66 -9.61
N SER A 82 -10.20 -0.18 -9.45
CA SER A 82 -10.98 -0.69 -10.58
C SER A 82 -11.74 0.41 -11.31
N GLU A 83 -12.26 1.41 -10.59
CA GLU A 83 -12.90 2.59 -11.19
C GLU A 83 -11.91 3.47 -11.96
N MET A 84 -10.63 3.43 -11.57
CA MET A 84 -9.51 4.06 -12.29
C MET A 84 -8.99 3.21 -13.46
N GLY A 85 -9.59 2.04 -13.72
CA GLY A 85 -9.17 1.10 -14.77
C GLY A 85 -7.99 0.20 -14.39
N ILE A 86 -7.65 0.11 -13.11
CA ILE A 86 -6.55 -0.71 -12.58
C ILE A 86 -7.15 -1.90 -11.82
N HIS A 87 -6.96 -3.11 -12.34
CA HIS A 87 -7.61 -4.29 -11.79
C HIS A 87 -6.67 -5.09 -10.90
N VAL A 88 -6.92 -5.05 -9.58
CA VAL A 88 -6.27 -5.94 -8.62
C VAL A 88 -7.15 -7.19 -8.40
N PRO A 89 -6.63 -8.42 -8.61
CA PRO A 89 -7.37 -9.65 -8.38
C PRO A 89 -7.84 -9.78 -6.93
N ARG A 90 -8.99 -10.44 -6.72
CA ARG A 90 -9.55 -10.68 -5.38
C ARG A 90 -8.78 -11.71 -4.53
N LYS A 91 -7.88 -12.48 -5.15
CA LYS A 91 -7.07 -13.50 -4.50
C LYS A 91 -5.69 -13.49 -5.14
N ILE A 92 -4.66 -13.43 -4.31
CA ILE A 92 -3.26 -13.37 -4.73
C ILE A 92 -2.50 -14.43 -3.94
N GLY A 93 -1.86 -15.37 -4.64
CA GLY A 93 -1.10 -16.49 -4.08
C GLY A 93 0.33 -16.13 -3.67
N ASN A 94 1.02 -17.09 -3.05
CA ASN A 94 2.45 -16.96 -2.70
C ASN A 94 3.30 -17.18 -3.95
N GLY A 95 3.47 -16.15 -4.75
CA GLY A 95 4.19 -16.21 -6.03
C GLY A 95 3.59 -15.28 -7.09
N ASP A 96 2.35 -14.83 -6.88
CA ASP A 96 1.64 -13.99 -7.84
C ASP A 96 1.98 -12.51 -7.71
N ILE A 97 2.58 -12.07 -6.59
CA ILE A 97 2.88 -10.64 -6.34
C ILE A 97 3.83 -10.08 -7.40
N ASP A 98 4.99 -10.72 -7.57
CA ASP A 98 6.02 -10.26 -8.49
C ASP A 98 5.51 -10.09 -9.93
N PRO A 99 4.86 -11.11 -10.54
CA PRO A 99 4.31 -10.96 -11.88
C PRO A 99 3.19 -9.90 -11.93
N LEU A 100 2.35 -9.79 -10.88
CA LEU A 100 1.33 -8.75 -10.83
C LEU A 100 1.94 -7.35 -10.90
N LEU A 101 2.94 -7.08 -10.05
CA LEU A 101 3.57 -5.77 -9.94
C LEU A 101 4.46 -5.45 -11.14
N GLU A 102 4.88 -6.47 -11.90
CA GLU A 102 5.71 -6.29 -13.08
C GLU A 102 4.88 -6.06 -14.35
N TYR A 103 3.71 -6.70 -14.48
CA TYR A 103 2.97 -6.73 -15.75
C TYR A 103 1.54 -6.19 -15.67
N ASP A 104 0.84 -6.35 -14.55
CA ASP A 104 -0.60 -6.10 -14.46
C ASP A 104 -0.94 -4.80 -13.74
N ILE A 105 -0.18 -4.45 -12.70
CA ILE A 105 -0.41 -3.26 -11.88
C ILE A 105 0.56 -2.16 -12.31
N PRO A 106 0.10 -1.15 -13.08
CA PRO A 106 0.96 -0.05 -13.49
C PRO A 106 1.37 0.78 -12.28
N LYS A 107 2.49 1.49 -12.40
CA LYS A 107 2.84 2.53 -11.44
C LYS A 107 1.88 3.70 -11.56
N LEU A 108 1.25 4.06 -10.45
CA LEU A 108 0.30 5.16 -10.43
C LEU A 108 1.05 6.48 -10.59
N THR A 109 0.51 7.35 -11.44
CA THR A 109 0.97 8.73 -11.56
C THR A 109 0.59 9.54 -10.30
N PRO A 110 1.25 10.67 -10.01
CA PRO A 110 0.86 11.52 -8.88
C PRO A 110 -0.63 11.90 -8.88
N GLY A 111 -1.21 12.22 -10.03
CA GLY A 111 -2.64 12.53 -10.14
C GLY A 111 -3.55 11.33 -9.84
N GLN A 112 -3.13 10.11 -10.20
CA GLN A 112 -3.85 8.89 -9.82
C GLN A 112 -3.73 8.58 -8.33
N ILE A 113 -2.57 8.86 -7.71
CA ILE A 113 -2.38 8.72 -6.27
C ILE A 113 -3.29 9.71 -5.52
N GLU A 114 -3.34 10.97 -5.96
CA GLU A 114 -4.25 11.99 -5.41
C GLU A 114 -5.72 11.55 -5.55
N GLN A 115 -6.13 11.11 -6.74
CA GLN A 115 -7.47 10.57 -6.98
C GLN A 115 -7.81 9.40 -6.05
N PHE A 116 -6.88 8.45 -5.85
CA PHE A 116 -7.07 7.34 -4.93
C PHE A 116 -7.28 7.82 -3.50
N ILE A 117 -6.48 8.77 -3.03
CA ILE A 117 -6.57 9.32 -1.66
C ILE A 117 -7.89 10.08 -1.47
N GLU A 118 -8.33 10.86 -2.47
CA GLU A 118 -9.62 11.57 -2.43
C GLU A 118 -10.80 10.60 -2.35
N GLU A 119 -10.81 9.55 -3.18
CA GLU A 119 -11.87 8.55 -3.18
C GLU A 119 -11.85 7.70 -1.90
N ALA A 120 -10.67 7.36 -1.38
CA ALA A 120 -10.53 6.68 -0.10
C ALA A 120 -11.15 7.51 1.03
N SER A 121 -10.79 8.78 1.14
CA SER A 121 -11.31 9.70 2.16
C SER A 121 -12.83 9.87 2.15
N ARG A 122 -13.49 9.67 0.99
CA ARG A 122 -14.96 9.73 0.88
C ARG A 122 -15.67 8.44 1.32
N ARG A 123 -14.97 7.31 1.34
CA ARG A 123 -15.56 5.97 1.51
C ARG A 123 -15.31 5.37 2.90
N VAL A 124 -14.45 5.98 3.72
CA VAL A 124 -14.11 5.51 5.07
C VAL A 124 -14.36 6.53 6.16
#